data_AF-A0A804PEJ9-F1
#
_entry.id   AF-A0A804PEJ9-F1
#
_cell.length_a   1.000
_cell.length_b   1.000
_cell.length_c   1.000
_cell.angle_alpha   90.00
_cell.angle_beta   90.00
_cell.angle_gamma   90.00
#
_symmetry.space_group_name_H-M   'P 1'
#
loop_
_entity.id
_entity.type
_entity.pdbx_description
1 polymer ?
#
loop_
_entity_poly.entity_id
_entity_poly.type
_entity_poly.pdbx_seq_one_letter_code
_entity_poly.pdbx_strand_id
1 'polypeptide(L)'
;MAAARRLFSFHLQARPLAAGVAVATPHCHGKHDAVSCKATGKTKPKAKAGKGGERQHRRALEEHLKRRTRSAAAFDADLYGRRAHEHHIPVLLGEVLAAFRRPRPLRSFVDCTLGAAGHSLAMMEAHPELELYIGMDVDPSALGIGHGHIEAFLAGREREANGGEDDALLGTLRAYTHVKNFKYIKQVLSSVDESLVVGSSGVDGILIDLGMSSMQVNKSNRGFSVLQDGPLDMRMDPKATLRAEDILNSWPELELGRILREYGEESNWQSVQKQIVKARSVGGLHSTGDLVKLIQRMCTISSGMCDLSTVLP
;
A
#
# COMPACT_ATOMS: atom_id res chain seq x y z
N MET A 1 21.86 -38.39 20.89
CA MET A 1 20.86 -37.43 21.40
C MET A 1 20.92 -36.21 20.49
N ALA A 2 20.06 -36.07 19.47
CA ALA A 2 18.69 -35.52 19.53
C ALA A 2 18.67 -34.17 20.27
N ALA A 3 18.20 -33.03 19.75
CA ALA A 3 17.09 -32.74 18.84
C ALA A 3 17.17 -31.24 18.43
N ALA A 4 16.43 -30.65 17.49
CA ALA A 4 15.79 -31.06 16.25
C ALA A 4 15.36 -29.72 15.61
N ARG A 5 15.71 -29.53 14.33
CA ARG A 5 15.17 -28.48 13.45
C ARG A 5 13.71 -28.82 13.12
N ARG A 6 12.81 -27.84 13.09
CA ARG A 6 11.51 -27.96 12.42
C ARG A 6 11.39 -26.86 11.36
N LEU A 7 11.71 -27.23 10.12
CA LEU A 7 11.22 -26.58 8.92
C LEU A 7 10.00 -27.38 8.48
N PHE A 8 8.84 -26.74 8.34
CA PHE A 8 7.69 -27.34 7.66
C PHE A 8 7.79 -26.99 6.18
N SER A 9 8.12 -27.98 5.37
CA SER A 9 7.99 -27.95 3.91
C SER A 9 6.94 -28.98 3.56
N PHE A 10 5.79 -28.56 3.03
CA PHE A 10 4.82 -29.48 2.44
C PHE A 10 5.17 -29.67 0.97
N HIS A 11 5.60 -30.88 0.62
CA HIS A 11 5.74 -31.39 -0.73
C HIS A 11 4.48 -32.20 -1.04
N LEU A 12 3.71 -31.82 -2.07
CA LEU A 12 2.68 -32.70 -2.61
C LEU A 12 3.24 -33.43 -3.84
N GLN A 13 3.28 -34.75 -3.74
CA GLN A 13 3.75 -35.66 -4.79
C GLN A 13 2.74 -35.74 -5.93
N ALA A 14 3.22 -35.59 -7.17
CA ALA A 14 2.52 -36.02 -8.38
C ALA A 14 2.67 -37.54 -8.59
N ARG A 15 1.62 -38.19 -9.08
CA ARG A 15 1.67 -39.52 -9.72
C ARG A 15 0.78 -39.54 -10.98
N PRO A 16 1.07 -40.44 -11.95
CA PRO A 16 0.99 -40.11 -13.36
C PRO A 16 -0.19 -40.71 -14.15
N LEU A 17 -0.35 -40.14 -15.34
CA LEU A 17 -1.10 -40.49 -16.56
C LEU A 17 -1.67 -41.91 -16.73
N ALA A 18 -2.90 -41.96 -17.26
CA ALA A 18 -3.42 -43.06 -18.06
C ALA A 18 -4.02 -42.52 -19.37
N ALA A 19 -3.88 -43.31 -20.43
CA ALA A 19 -3.96 -42.94 -21.84
C ALA A 19 -5.29 -43.33 -22.53
N GLY A 20 -5.50 -42.75 -23.71
CA GLY A 20 -6.44 -43.21 -24.76
C GLY A 20 -7.68 -42.32 -24.91
N VAL A 21 -8.24 -42.04 -26.09
CA VAL A 21 -8.06 -42.51 -27.47
C VAL A 21 -8.59 -41.39 -28.40
N ALA A 22 -7.96 -41.20 -29.55
CA ALA A 22 -8.40 -40.29 -30.61
C ALA A 22 -9.64 -40.81 -31.36
N VAL A 23 -10.58 -39.93 -31.71
CA VAL A 23 -11.55 -40.15 -32.79
C VAL A 23 -11.75 -38.86 -33.60
N ALA A 24 -11.77 -39.04 -34.92
CA ALA A 24 -11.70 -38.03 -35.96
C ALA A 24 -13.01 -37.29 -36.28
N THR A 25 -12.81 -36.20 -37.02
CA THR A 25 -13.72 -35.22 -37.67
C THR A 25 -14.90 -35.81 -38.47
N PRO A 26 -15.91 -34.99 -38.87
CA PRO A 26 -15.77 -34.27 -40.16
C PRO A 26 -16.30 -32.83 -40.19
N HIS A 27 -15.71 -32.08 -41.13
CA HIS A 27 -16.13 -30.79 -41.67
C HIS A 27 -17.61 -30.72 -42.08
N CYS A 28 -18.23 -29.55 -41.87
CA CYS A 28 -19.28 -29.03 -42.75
C CYS A 28 -19.03 -27.54 -43.05
N HIS A 29 -18.95 -27.23 -44.34
CA HIS A 29 -18.93 -25.89 -44.91
C HIS A 29 -20.32 -25.23 -44.81
N GLY A 30 -20.38 -23.92 -44.57
CA GLY A 30 -21.59 -23.13 -44.72
C GLY A 30 -21.27 -21.64 -44.78
N LYS A 31 -21.41 -21.06 -45.98
CA LYS A 31 -21.23 -19.64 -46.28
C LYS A 31 -22.38 -18.79 -45.73
N HIS A 32 -22.06 -17.52 -45.47
CA HIS A 32 -22.89 -16.31 -45.51
C HIS A 32 -24.41 -16.48 -45.67
N ASP A 33 -25.19 -15.83 -44.80
CA ASP A 33 -26.02 -14.72 -45.28
C ASP A 33 -26.59 -13.86 -44.14
N ALA A 34 -26.67 -12.57 -44.42
CA ALA A 34 -27.24 -11.55 -43.59
C ALA A 34 -28.76 -11.70 -43.51
N VAL A 35 -29.33 -11.60 -42.31
CA VAL A 35 -30.77 -11.36 -42.14
C VAL A 35 -30.98 -10.18 -41.21
N SER A 36 -31.37 -9.08 -41.85
CA SER A 36 -32.06 -7.94 -41.26
C SER A 36 -33.49 -8.37 -40.90
N CYS A 37 -33.92 -8.12 -39.66
CA CYS A 37 -35.32 -7.90 -39.33
C CYS A 37 -35.45 -6.76 -38.30
N LYS A 38 -36.05 -5.66 -38.74
CA LYS A 38 -36.58 -4.56 -37.91
C LYS A 38 -38.03 -4.87 -37.49
N ALA A 39 -38.45 -4.17 -36.44
CA ALA A 39 -39.81 -3.93 -35.92
C ALA A 39 -40.36 -5.01 -34.97
N THR A 40 -40.97 -4.72 -33.82
CA THR A 40 -41.39 -3.45 -33.18
C THR A 40 -41.73 -3.77 -31.72
N GLY A 41 -41.22 -2.98 -30.78
CA GLY A 41 -41.64 -3.01 -29.38
C GLY A 41 -41.46 -1.63 -28.76
N LYS A 42 -42.46 -0.77 -28.92
CA LYS A 42 -42.50 0.55 -28.28
C LYS A 42 -42.53 0.37 -26.76
N THR A 43 -41.39 0.62 -26.10
CA THR A 43 -41.35 0.97 -24.68
C THR A 43 -40.85 2.41 -24.55
N LYS A 44 -41.68 3.23 -23.90
CA LYS A 44 -41.48 4.66 -23.66
C LYS A 44 -40.15 4.91 -22.91
N PRO A 45 -39.37 5.94 -23.24
CA PRO A 45 -38.19 6.29 -22.45
C PRO A 45 -38.66 6.88 -21.11
N LYS A 46 -38.48 6.12 -20.03
CA LYS A 46 -38.63 6.65 -18.67
C LYS A 46 -37.36 7.41 -18.28
N ALA A 47 -37.57 8.68 -17.95
CA ALA A 47 -36.78 9.56 -17.09
C ALA A 47 -35.27 9.70 -17.38
N LYS A 48 -34.91 10.90 -17.86
CA LYS A 48 -33.58 11.50 -17.68
C LYS A 48 -33.24 11.55 -16.18
N ALA A 49 -32.64 10.50 -15.64
CA ALA A 49 -31.97 10.54 -14.36
C ALA A 49 -30.62 11.25 -14.52
N GLY A 50 -30.56 12.51 -14.08
CA GLY A 50 -29.40 13.09 -13.42
C GLY A 50 -28.00 12.99 -14.05
N LYS A 51 -27.79 13.31 -15.35
CA LYS A 51 -26.43 13.58 -15.87
C LYS A 51 -25.65 14.63 -15.04
N GLY A 52 -26.36 15.48 -14.29
CA GLY A 52 -25.78 16.45 -13.36
C GLY A 52 -25.24 15.82 -12.06
N GLY A 53 -25.92 14.80 -11.52
CA GLY A 53 -25.56 14.14 -10.25
C GLY A 53 -24.35 13.23 -10.37
N GLU A 54 -24.27 12.42 -11.43
CA GLU A 54 -23.07 11.62 -11.73
C GLU A 54 -21.85 12.51 -11.99
N ARG A 55 -22.02 13.63 -12.71
CA ARG A 55 -20.93 14.55 -13.00
C ARG A 55 -20.45 15.31 -11.76
N GLN A 56 -21.36 15.67 -10.85
CA GLN A 56 -21.01 16.27 -9.55
C GLN A 56 -20.32 15.27 -8.62
N HIS A 57 -20.83 14.03 -8.54
CA HIS A 57 -20.22 12.98 -7.73
C HIS A 57 -18.82 12.62 -8.25
N ARG A 58 -18.67 12.49 -9.58
CA ARG A 58 -17.38 12.26 -10.23
C ARG A 58 -16.39 13.41 -9.98
N ARG A 59 -16.85 14.67 -10.04
CA ARG A 59 -16.01 15.83 -9.75
C ARG A 59 -15.60 15.91 -8.26
N ALA A 60 -16.52 15.63 -7.34
CA ALA A 60 -16.22 15.60 -5.91
C ALA A 60 -15.25 14.45 -5.56
N LEU A 61 -15.41 13.30 -6.20
CA LEU A 61 -14.49 12.16 -6.09
C LEU A 61 -13.12 12.50 -6.70
N GLU A 62 -13.09 13.13 -7.87
CA GLU A 62 -11.87 13.60 -8.54
C GLU A 62 -11.14 14.67 -7.69
N GLU A 63 -11.84 15.59 -7.06
CA GLU A 63 -11.27 16.58 -6.11
C GLU A 63 -10.83 15.94 -4.79
N HIS A 64 -11.56 14.96 -4.27
CA HIS A 64 -11.14 14.18 -3.11
C HIS A 64 -9.87 13.37 -3.41
N LEU A 65 -9.78 12.82 -4.61
CA LEU A 65 -8.65 12.04 -5.08
C LEU A 65 -7.44 12.90 -5.38
N LYS A 66 -7.58 14.04 -6.07
CA LYS A 66 -6.48 14.99 -6.23
C LYS A 66 -5.89 15.42 -4.89
N ARG A 67 -6.73 15.59 -3.87
CA ARG A 67 -6.29 15.87 -2.49
C ARG A 67 -5.56 14.69 -1.86
N ARG A 68 -6.07 13.46 -2.00
CA ARG A 68 -5.48 12.27 -1.39
C ARG A 68 -4.23 11.76 -2.09
N THR A 69 -4.23 11.74 -3.42
CA THR A 69 -3.15 11.19 -4.23
C THR A 69 -2.07 12.22 -4.56
N ARG A 70 -2.34 13.53 -4.36
CA ARG A 70 -1.47 14.64 -4.83
C ARG A 70 -1.07 14.51 -6.31
N SER A 71 -1.89 13.80 -7.08
CA SER A 71 -1.65 13.44 -8.48
C SER A 71 -2.04 14.58 -9.43
N ALA A 72 -1.19 14.83 -10.41
CA ALA A 72 -1.49 15.70 -11.55
C ALA A 72 -1.95 14.89 -12.79
N ALA A 73 -1.88 13.56 -12.72
CA ALA A 73 -2.30 12.67 -13.80
C ALA A 73 -3.81 12.73 -14.06
N ALA A 74 -4.20 12.42 -15.30
CA ALA A 74 -5.60 12.34 -15.69
C ALA A 74 -6.33 11.26 -14.89
N PHE A 75 -7.54 11.57 -14.41
CA PHE A 75 -8.35 10.68 -13.59
C PHE A 75 -8.86 9.48 -14.40
N ASP A 76 -8.41 8.27 -14.05
CA ASP A 76 -8.90 7.00 -14.61
C ASP A 76 -9.98 6.39 -13.69
N ALA A 77 -11.24 6.76 -13.96
CA ALA A 77 -12.39 6.35 -13.16
C ALA A 77 -12.55 4.83 -13.02
N ASP A 78 -12.08 4.05 -14.00
CA ASP A 78 -12.20 2.58 -14.02
C ASP A 78 -11.14 1.93 -13.12
N LEU A 79 -9.89 2.43 -13.18
CA LEU A 79 -8.83 2.07 -12.23
C LEU A 79 -9.25 2.38 -10.78
N TYR A 80 -9.87 3.53 -10.55
CA TYR A 80 -10.33 3.93 -9.22
C TYR A 80 -11.57 3.15 -8.76
N GLY A 81 -12.53 2.87 -9.63
CA GLY A 81 -13.75 2.14 -9.29
C GLY A 81 -13.47 0.70 -8.83
N ARG A 82 -12.51 0.02 -9.45
CA ARG A 82 -12.09 -1.34 -9.05
C ARG A 82 -11.40 -1.39 -7.68
N ARG A 83 -10.81 -0.30 -7.23
CA ARG A 83 -9.96 -0.24 -6.02
C ARG A 83 -10.51 0.60 -4.89
N ALA A 84 -11.60 1.32 -5.13
CA ALA A 84 -12.34 2.04 -4.10
C ALA A 84 -13.02 1.11 -3.08
N HIS A 85 -12.96 -0.22 -3.29
CA HIS A 85 -13.63 -1.20 -2.45
C HIS A 85 -13.12 -1.29 -1.01
N GLU A 86 -11.98 -0.67 -0.66
CA GLU A 86 -11.48 -0.67 0.71
C GLU A 86 -10.85 0.68 1.12
N HIS A 87 -11.68 1.72 1.30
CA HIS A 87 -11.43 2.95 2.08
C HIS A 87 -10.14 3.78 1.85
N HIS A 88 -9.21 3.35 1.00
CA HIS A 88 -7.89 3.93 0.83
C HIS A 88 -7.39 3.74 -0.60
N ILE A 89 -7.10 4.85 -1.25
CA ILE A 89 -6.54 4.89 -2.60
C ILE A 89 -5.07 5.28 -2.47
N PRO A 90 -4.14 4.50 -3.03
CA PRO A 90 -2.71 4.77 -2.92
C PRO A 90 -2.33 6.16 -3.43
N VAL A 91 -1.34 6.78 -2.78
CA VAL A 91 -0.87 8.12 -3.15
C VAL A 91 -0.17 8.05 -4.50
N LEU A 92 -0.36 9.04 -5.38
CA LEU A 92 0.26 9.08 -6.71
C LEU A 92 0.10 7.79 -7.54
N LEU A 93 -1.01 7.04 -7.38
CA LEU A 93 -1.18 5.73 -8.04
C LEU A 93 -0.95 5.79 -9.57
N GLY A 94 -1.49 6.81 -10.23
CA GLY A 94 -1.35 6.98 -11.68
C GLY A 94 0.10 7.24 -12.10
N GLU A 95 0.80 8.12 -11.39
CA GLU A 95 2.22 8.43 -11.63
C GLU A 95 3.11 7.21 -11.37
N VAL A 96 2.84 6.45 -10.30
CA VAL A 96 3.57 5.22 -10.01
C VAL A 96 3.39 4.22 -11.14
N LEU A 97 2.15 3.92 -11.54
CA LEU A 97 1.90 3.02 -12.68
C LEU A 97 2.60 3.51 -13.96
N ALA A 98 2.52 4.80 -14.26
CA ALA A 98 3.18 5.39 -15.43
C ALA A 98 4.70 5.22 -15.39
N ALA A 99 5.35 5.38 -14.22
CA ALA A 99 6.79 5.22 -14.06
C ALA A 99 7.27 3.78 -14.35
N PHE A 100 6.40 2.78 -14.20
CA PHE A 100 6.71 1.38 -14.50
C PHE A 100 6.25 0.91 -15.89
N ARG A 101 5.56 1.75 -16.67
CA ARG A 101 5.29 1.48 -18.09
C ARG A 101 6.59 1.59 -18.89
N ARG A 102 7.23 0.45 -19.14
CA ARG A 102 8.52 0.37 -19.86
C ARG A 102 8.39 -0.51 -21.10
N PRO A 103 9.27 -0.32 -22.11
CA PRO A 103 9.30 -1.20 -23.29
C PRO A 103 9.67 -2.64 -22.97
N ARG A 104 10.41 -2.86 -21.86
CA ARG A 104 10.75 -4.20 -21.37
C ARG A 104 9.68 -4.67 -20.37
N PRO A 105 9.27 -5.95 -20.42
CA PRO A 105 8.31 -6.53 -19.48
C PRO A 105 8.81 -6.40 -18.02
N LEU A 106 7.91 -6.08 -17.09
CA LEU A 106 8.22 -6.02 -15.66
C LEU A 106 8.00 -7.41 -15.04
N ARG A 107 9.02 -8.28 -15.09
CA ARG A 107 8.90 -9.68 -14.62
C ARG A 107 9.13 -9.84 -13.13
N SER A 108 9.84 -8.90 -12.50
CA SER A 108 10.13 -8.89 -11.07
C SER A 108 9.90 -7.52 -10.43
N PHE A 109 9.15 -7.49 -9.33
CA PHE A 109 8.79 -6.25 -8.64
C PHE A 109 8.91 -6.38 -7.13
N VAL A 110 9.50 -5.35 -6.51
CA VAL A 110 9.69 -5.28 -5.05
C VAL A 110 8.96 -4.07 -4.48
N ASP A 111 8.05 -4.29 -3.54
CA ASP A 111 7.45 -3.23 -2.74
C ASP A 111 8.10 -3.19 -1.35
N CYS A 112 8.87 -2.14 -1.07
CA CYS A 112 9.63 -1.99 0.16
C CYS A 112 8.80 -1.46 1.34
N THR A 113 7.53 -1.10 1.08
CA THR A 113 6.63 -0.39 1.99
C THR A 113 5.22 -0.91 1.77
N LEU A 114 5.07 -2.24 1.87
CA LEU A 114 3.88 -2.96 1.40
C LEU A 114 2.56 -2.35 1.91
N GLY A 115 2.52 -1.96 3.19
CA GLY A 115 1.30 -1.47 3.79
C GLY A 115 0.15 -2.47 3.61
N ALA A 116 -1.01 -1.96 3.14
CA ALA A 116 -2.18 -2.77 2.81
C ALA A 116 -2.19 -3.29 1.35
N ALA A 117 -1.03 -3.32 0.67
CA ALA A 117 -0.83 -3.78 -0.70
C ALA A 117 -1.55 -2.97 -1.81
N GLY A 118 -1.96 -1.73 -1.55
CA GLY A 118 -2.67 -0.92 -2.53
C GLY A 118 -1.86 -0.66 -3.82
N HIS A 119 -0.60 -0.24 -3.71
CA HIS A 119 0.30 -0.12 -4.88
C HIS A 119 0.68 -1.47 -5.46
N SER A 120 0.98 -2.44 -4.61
CA SER A 120 1.39 -3.78 -5.01
C SER A 120 0.35 -4.47 -5.91
N LEU A 121 -0.91 -4.48 -5.48
CA LEU A 121 -2.00 -4.96 -6.32
C LEU A 121 -2.09 -4.14 -7.62
N ALA A 122 -1.88 -2.81 -7.55
CA ALA A 122 -1.68 -1.86 -8.67
C ALA A 122 -0.88 -2.48 -9.80
N MET A 123 0.33 -2.80 -9.38
CA MET A 123 1.39 -3.31 -10.22
C MET A 123 1.06 -4.70 -10.75
N MET A 124 0.52 -5.59 -9.91
CA MET A 124 0.15 -6.94 -10.33
C MET A 124 -0.96 -6.95 -11.40
N GLU A 125 -1.94 -6.05 -11.32
CA GLU A 125 -2.98 -5.93 -12.37
C GLU A 125 -2.45 -5.31 -13.65
N ALA A 126 -1.66 -4.23 -13.53
CA ALA A 126 -1.13 -3.52 -14.68
C ALA A 126 -0.06 -4.30 -15.46
N HIS A 127 0.58 -5.28 -14.80
CA HIS A 127 1.64 -6.11 -15.35
C HIS A 127 1.26 -7.60 -15.25
N PRO A 128 0.39 -8.12 -16.14
CA PRO A 128 0.04 -9.53 -16.19
C PRO A 128 1.24 -10.45 -16.43
N GLU A 129 2.31 -9.92 -17.04
CA GLU A 129 3.59 -10.59 -17.27
C GLU A 129 4.46 -10.80 -16.00
N LEU A 130 4.05 -10.27 -14.85
CA LEU A 130 4.82 -10.33 -13.61
C LEU A 130 4.96 -11.78 -13.13
N GLU A 131 6.19 -12.22 -12.89
CA GLU A 131 6.51 -13.60 -12.48
C GLU A 131 6.96 -13.68 -11.02
N LEU A 132 7.57 -12.60 -10.50
CA LEU A 132 8.07 -12.52 -9.14
C LEU A 132 7.64 -11.22 -8.48
N TYR A 133 7.02 -11.35 -7.32
CA TYR A 133 6.68 -10.24 -6.46
C TYR A 133 7.26 -10.45 -5.05
N ILE A 134 7.86 -9.40 -4.49
CA ILE A 134 8.40 -9.41 -3.12
C ILE A 134 7.92 -8.15 -2.39
N GLY A 135 7.07 -8.32 -1.38
CA GLY A 135 6.63 -7.25 -0.49
C GLY A 135 7.35 -7.29 0.85
N MET A 136 7.69 -6.14 1.43
CA MET A 136 8.15 -6.07 2.81
C MET A 136 7.62 -4.84 3.54
N ASP A 137 7.44 -5.00 4.84
CA ASP A 137 7.07 -3.92 5.75
C ASP A 137 7.63 -4.22 7.15
N VAL A 138 7.87 -3.18 7.93
CA VAL A 138 8.27 -3.31 9.33
C VAL A 138 7.08 -3.59 10.25
N ASP A 139 5.88 -3.19 9.82
CA ASP A 139 4.66 -3.30 10.60
C ASP A 139 3.95 -4.64 10.31
N PRO A 140 3.94 -5.60 11.25
CA PRO A 140 3.30 -6.90 11.02
C PRO A 140 1.79 -6.79 10.85
N SER A 141 1.12 -5.76 11.42
CA SER A 141 -0.31 -5.57 11.23
C SER A 141 -0.63 -5.10 9.82
N ALA A 142 0.21 -4.23 9.25
CA ALA A 142 0.05 -3.78 7.88
C ALA A 142 0.30 -4.95 6.92
N LEU A 143 1.42 -5.65 7.11
CA LEU A 143 1.80 -6.80 6.30
C LEU A 143 0.72 -7.90 6.31
N GLY A 144 0.08 -8.17 7.44
CA GLY A 144 -1.00 -9.16 7.52
C GLY A 144 -2.20 -8.82 6.63
N ILE A 145 -2.57 -7.53 6.56
CA ILE A 145 -3.64 -7.06 5.68
C ILE A 145 -3.20 -7.15 4.21
N GLY A 146 -2.03 -6.59 3.89
CA GLY A 146 -1.50 -6.63 2.52
C GLY A 146 -1.31 -8.06 1.99
N HIS A 147 -0.83 -8.98 2.84
CA HIS A 147 -0.70 -10.39 2.49
C HIS A 147 -2.06 -11.02 2.19
N GLY A 148 -3.08 -10.79 3.03
CA GLY A 148 -4.43 -11.29 2.77
C GLY A 148 -5.01 -10.80 1.44
N HIS A 149 -4.75 -9.54 1.07
CA HIS A 149 -5.19 -9.00 -0.22
C HIS A 149 -4.46 -9.63 -1.41
N ILE A 150 -3.15 -9.89 -1.27
CA ILE A 150 -2.36 -10.57 -2.30
C ILE A 150 -2.85 -12.01 -2.49
N GLU A 151 -3.09 -12.76 -1.41
CA GLU A 151 -3.63 -14.13 -1.49
C GLU A 151 -5.00 -14.15 -2.19
N ALA A 152 -5.89 -13.21 -1.84
CA ALA A 152 -7.19 -13.09 -2.49
C ALA A 152 -7.07 -12.79 -4.00
N PHE A 153 -6.11 -11.95 -4.39
CA PHE A 153 -5.81 -11.64 -5.80
C PHE A 153 -5.29 -12.87 -6.56
N LEU A 154 -4.33 -13.61 -5.99
CA LEU A 154 -3.78 -14.81 -6.61
C LEU A 154 -4.85 -15.90 -6.79
N ALA A 155 -5.68 -16.14 -5.76
CA ALA A 155 -6.82 -17.06 -5.85
C ALA A 155 -7.88 -16.61 -6.89
N GLY A 156 -7.98 -15.30 -7.17
CA GLY A 156 -8.77 -14.76 -8.28
C GLY A 156 -8.22 -15.20 -9.63
N ARG A 157 -6.93 -14.96 -9.87
CA ARG A 157 -6.24 -15.35 -11.13
C ARG A 157 -6.32 -16.84 -11.42
N GLU A 158 -6.11 -17.69 -10.42
CA GLU A 158 -6.18 -19.15 -10.59
C GLU A 158 -7.56 -19.64 -11.04
N ARG A 159 -8.64 -18.98 -10.57
CA ARG A 159 -10.01 -19.32 -10.97
C ARG A 159 -10.31 -18.92 -12.42
N GLU A 160 -9.75 -17.80 -12.86
CA GLU A 160 -9.88 -17.34 -14.25
C GLU A 160 -9.10 -18.24 -15.21
N ALA A 161 -7.87 -18.61 -14.85
CA ALA A 161 -7.02 -19.49 -15.66
C ALA A 161 -7.61 -20.92 -15.83
N ASN A 162 -8.26 -21.45 -14.78
CA ASN A 162 -8.93 -22.76 -14.85
C ASN A 162 -10.26 -22.75 -15.64
N GLY A 163 -10.72 -21.59 -16.11
CA GLY A 163 -11.98 -21.43 -16.85
C GLY A 163 -11.84 -21.22 -18.36
N GLY A 164 -10.62 -21.10 -18.90
CA GLY A 164 -10.35 -20.87 -20.32
C GLY A 164 -9.38 -21.90 -20.91
N GLU A 165 -9.73 -22.52 -22.04
CA GLU A 165 -8.92 -23.58 -22.69
C GLU A 165 -7.61 -23.09 -23.35
N ASP A 166 -7.27 -21.79 -23.26
CA ASP A 166 -6.22 -21.15 -24.08
C ASP A 166 -5.17 -20.32 -23.28
N ASP A 167 -5.00 -20.55 -21.97
CA ASP A 167 -4.23 -19.64 -21.08
C ASP A 167 -2.82 -20.13 -20.68
N ALA A 168 -2.04 -20.63 -21.64
CA ALA A 168 -0.65 -21.06 -21.41
C ALA A 168 0.34 -19.89 -21.18
N LEU A 169 -0.13 -18.63 -21.18
CA LEU A 169 0.68 -17.42 -21.07
C LEU A 169 0.61 -16.74 -19.69
N LEU A 170 -0.32 -17.14 -18.81
CA LEU A 170 -0.30 -16.70 -17.41
C LEU A 170 0.78 -17.49 -16.65
N GLY A 171 2.02 -16.99 -16.68
CA GLY A 171 3.07 -17.47 -15.79
C GLY A 171 2.61 -17.42 -14.33
N THR A 172 2.93 -18.44 -13.54
CA THR A 172 2.59 -18.47 -12.11
C THR A 172 3.34 -17.35 -11.39
N LEU A 173 2.62 -16.28 -11.04
CA LEU A 173 3.15 -15.19 -10.21
C LEU A 173 3.51 -15.75 -8.82
N ARG A 174 4.81 -15.73 -8.49
CA ARG A 174 5.29 -16.10 -7.15
C ARG A 174 5.33 -14.84 -6.29
N ALA A 175 4.61 -14.83 -5.16
CA ALA A 175 4.58 -13.72 -4.23
C ALA A 175 5.21 -14.10 -2.88
N TYR A 176 6.09 -13.24 -2.37
CA TYR A 176 6.70 -13.40 -1.05
C TYR A 176 6.47 -12.13 -0.22
N THR A 177 6.13 -12.28 1.06
CA THR A 177 6.00 -11.15 2.00
C THR A 177 6.94 -11.31 3.19
N HIS A 178 7.59 -10.24 3.61
CA HIS A 178 8.58 -10.27 4.71
C HIS A 178 8.33 -9.15 5.73
N VAL A 179 8.25 -9.51 7.01
CA VAL A 179 8.31 -8.52 8.10
C VAL A 179 9.76 -8.09 8.27
N LYS A 180 10.17 -7.04 7.56
CA LYS A 180 11.55 -6.56 7.52
C LYS A 180 11.61 -5.09 7.14
N ASN A 181 12.56 -4.37 7.73
CA ASN A 181 12.90 -3.02 7.30
C ASN A 181 13.57 -3.06 5.91
N PHE A 182 13.14 -2.18 5.00
CA PHE A 182 13.65 -2.12 3.62
C PHE A 182 15.16 -1.87 3.52
N LYS A 183 15.82 -1.36 4.57
CA LYS A 183 17.30 -1.27 4.61
C LYS A 183 17.98 -2.63 4.44
N TYR A 184 17.24 -3.71 4.71
CA TYR A 184 17.69 -5.09 4.53
C TYR A 184 17.20 -5.73 3.24
N ILE A 185 16.78 -4.94 2.23
CA ILE A 185 16.28 -5.43 0.94
C ILE A 185 17.19 -6.50 0.32
N LYS A 186 18.52 -6.31 0.33
CA LYS A 186 19.47 -7.31 -0.19
C LYS A 186 19.38 -8.66 0.52
N GLN A 187 19.18 -8.67 1.84
CA GLN A 187 19.02 -9.90 2.60
C GLN A 187 17.70 -10.60 2.22
N VAL A 188 16.63 -9.82 2.04
CA VAL A 188 15.32 -10.36 1.63
C VAL A 188 15.41 -10.97 0.23
N LEU A 189 15.98 -10.24 -0.73
CA LEU A 189 16.18 -10.73 -2.10
C LEU A 189 17.00 -12.03 -2.11
N SER A 190 18.14 -12.06 -1.40
CA SER A 190 18.98 -13.25 -1.30
C SER A 190 18.27 -14.45 -0.67
N SER A 191 17.32 -14.21 0.24
CA SER A 191 16.55 -15.28 0.89
C SER A 191 15.48 -15.90 0.00
N VAL A 192 15.01 -15.15 -1.01
CA VAL A 192 14.06 -15.63 -2.02
C VAL A 192 14.81 -16.35 -3.13
N ASP A 193 15.86 -15.70 -3.66
CA ASP A 193 16.72 -16.24 -4.71
C ASP A 193 18.07 -15.50 -4.68
N GLU A 194 19.14 -16.24 -4.41
CA GLU A 194 20.50 -15.70 -4.30
C GLU A 194 20.96 -15.00 -5.60
N SER A 195 20.48 -15.44 -6.76
CA SER A 195 20.83 -14.86 -8.06
C SER A 195 20.29 -13.44 -8.28
N LEU A 196 19.28 -13.02 -7.50
CA LEU A 196 18.77 -11.64 -7.52
C LEU A 196 19.78 -10.63 -6.96
N VAL A 197 20.77 -11.11 -6.21
CA VAL A 197 21.81 -10.27 -5.57
C VAL A 197 23.20 -10.62 -6.08
N VAL A 198 23.46 -11.90 -6.34
CA VAL A 198 24.73 -12.41 -6.86
C VAL A 198 24.62 -12.64 -8.36
N GLY A 199 25.19 -11.73 -9.15
CA GLY A 199 25.18 -11.78 -10.62
C GLY A 199 24.55 -10.55 -11.25
N SER A 200 24.08 -10.70 -12.50
CA SER A 200 23.54 -9.59 -13.32
C SER A 200 22.00 -9.57 -13.39
N SER A 201 21.30 -10.47 -12.68
CA SER A 201 19.85 -10.66 -12.84
C SER A 201 19.03 -9.55 -12.18
N GLY A 202 19.38 -9.14 -10.96
CA GLY A 202 18.72 -8.03 -10.25
C GLY A 202 17.19 -8.20 -10.12
N VAL A 203 16.49 -7.08 -10.01
CA VAL A 203 15.02 -7.00 -10.12
C VAL A 203 14.64 -5.87 -11.09
N ASP A 204 13.51 -5.99 -11.77
CA ASP A 204 13.11 -5.03 -12.80
C ASP A 204 12.58 -3.72 -12.20
N GLY A 205 11.91 -3.81 -11.04
CA GLY A 205 11.32 -2.66 -10.36
C GLY A 205 11.38 -2.74 -8.85
N ILE A 206 11.60 -1.58 -8.23
CA ILE A 206 11.55 -1.37 -6.78
C ILE A 206 10.70 -0.14 -6.53
N LEU A 207 9.70 -0.27 -5.64
CA LEU A 207 8.91 0.84 -5.12
C LEU A 207 9.22 1.05 -3.64
N ILE A 208 9.34 2.32 -3.26
CA ILE A 208 9.46 2.77 -1.88
C ILE A 208 8.51 3.96 -1.72
N ASP A 209 7.37 3.73 -1.07
CA ASP A 209 6.40 4.77 -0.70
C ASP A 209 6.67 5.22 0.74
N LEU A 210 7.42 6.31 0.88
CA LEU A 210 7.85 6.81 2.18
C LEU A 210 6.74 7.60 2.86
N GLY A 211 6.36 7.16 4.05
CA GLY A 211 5.39 7.85 4.88
C GLY A 211 4.83 6.97 5.97
N MET A 212 3.75 7.45 6.59
CA MET A 212 2.96 6.67 7.53
C MET A 212 1.73 6.10 6.82
N SER A 213 1.37 4.87 7.16
CA SER A 213 0.11 4.30 6.67
C SER A 213 -1.08 4.87 7.41
N SER A 214 -2.24 4.91 6.76
CA SER A 214 -3.52 5.27 7.41
C SER A 214 -3.82 4.39 8.63
N MET A 215 -3.39 3.12 8.61
CA MET A 215 -3.55 2.20 9.75
C MET A 215 -2.71 2.62 10.97
N GLN A 216 -1.55 3.25 10.76
CA GLN A 216 -0.73 3.80 11.83
C GLN A 216 -1.36 5.07 12.42
N VAL A 217 -1.89 5.94 11.57
CA VAL A 217 -2.48 7.23 11.99
C VAL A 217 -3.87 7.06 12.63
N ASN A 218 -4.71 6.19 12.08
CA ASN A 218 -6.10 6.01 12.53
C ASN A 218 -6.23 5.18 13.81
N LYS A 219 -5.22 4.38 14.16
CA LYS A 219 -5.18 3.60 15.40
C LYS A 219 -4.48 4.42 16.48
N SER A 220 -5.25 5.11 17.32
CA SER A 220 -4.70 6.00 18.36
C SER A 220 -3.68 5.32 19.27
N ASN A 221 -3.84 4.03 19.56
CA ASN A 221 -2.89 3.24 20.36
C ASN A 221 -1.49 3.10 19.75
N ARG A 222 -1.29 3.48 18.48
CA ARG A 222 0.03 3.53 17.84
C ARG A 222 0.78 4.84 18.11
N GLY A 223 0.10 5.87 18.59
CA GLY A 223 0.73 7.13 18.99
C GLY A 223 1.09 8.08 17.85
N PHE A 224 0.66 7.83 16.61
CA PHE A 224 0.92 8.73 15.47
C PHE A 224 -0.14 9.82 15.29
N SER A 225 -1.33 9.65 15.89
CA SER A 225 -2.42 10.62 15.73
C SER A 225 -2.17 11.86 16.57
N VAL A 226 -2.40 13.03 15.95
CA VAL A 226 -2.48 14.32 16.65
C VAL A 226 -3.92 14.71 17.01
N LEU A 227 -4.91 13.98 16.49
CA LEU A 227 -6.34 14.25 16.70
C LEU A 227 -6.93 13.38 17.81
N GLN A 228 -6.47 12.14 17.93
CA GLN A 228 -6.91 11.20 18.95
C GLN A 228 -5.76 10.96 19.93
N ASP A 229 -6.05 11.10 21.22
CA ASP A 229 -5.06 10.86 22.28
C ASP A 229 -4.65 9.37 22.33
N GLY A 230 -3.39 9.12 22.63
CA GLY A 230 -2.78 7.80 22.63
C GLY A 230 -1.40 7.82 23.28
N PRO A 231 -0.75 6.65 23.45
CA PRO A 231 0.58 6.57 24.04
C PRO A 231 1.63 7.23 23.13
N LEU A 232 2.71 7.76 23.72
CA LEU A 232 3.88 8.24 22.97
C LEU A 232 4.74 7.06 22.47
N ASP A 233 4.17 6.21 21.62
CA ASP A 233 4.85 5.06 21.03
C ASP A 233 5.57 5.45 19.73
N MET A 234 4.81 5.73 18.66
CA MET A 234 5.30 6.13 17.33
C MET A 234 6.27 5.14 16.66
N ARG A 235 6.38 3.89 17.14
CA ARG A 235 7.17 2.86 16.45
C ARG A 235 6.36 2.26 15.29
N MET A 236 6.94 2.27 14.10
CA MET A 236 6.38 1.55 12.94
C MET A 236 6.49 0.04 13.15
N ASP A 237 7.62 -0.45 13.67
CA ASP A 237 7.79 -1.81 14.20
C ASP A 237 7.46 -1.84 15.69
N PRO A 238 6.34 -2.45 16.13
CA PRO A 238 5.99 -2.53 17.55
C PRO A 238 7.02 -3.28 18.41
N LYS A 239 7.95 -4.04 17.79
CA LYS A 239 9.04 -4.76 18.47
C LYS A 239 10.31 -3.93 18.63
N ALA A 240 10.44 -2.77 17.97
CA ALA A 240 11.56 -1.87 18.18
C ALA A 240 11.62 -1.38 19.63
N THR A 241 12.79 -1.10 20.20
CA THR A 241 12.89 -0.81 21.64
C THR A 241 12.61 0.65 21.99
N LEU A 242 12.99 1.59 21.13
CA LEU A 242 12.92 3.02 21.39
C LEU A 242 11.55 3.60 21.05
N ARG A 243 10.85 4.16 22.04
CA ARG A 243 9.58 4.87 21.88
C ARG A 243 9.79 6.38 21.81
N ALA A 244 8.78 7.11 21.32
CA ALA A 244 8.77 8.57 21.40
C ALA A 244 8.82 9.08 22.85
N GLU A 245 8.18 8.36 23.78
CA GLU A 245 8.23 8.67 25.21
C GLU A 245 9.66 8.67 25.75
N ASP A 246 10.48 7.68 25.37
CA ASP A 246 11.88 7.58 25.80
C ASP A 246 12.70 8.77 25.30
N ILE A 247 12.47 9.18 24.04
CA ILE A 247 13.13 10.33 23.43
C ILE A 247 12.76 11.61 24.19
N LEU A 248 11.46 11.85 24.39
CA LEU A 248 10.98 13.08 25.01
C LEU A 248 11.40 13.20 26.47
N ASN A 249 11.37 12.10 27.22
CA ASN A 249 11.62 12.13 28.66
C ASN A 249 13.08 11.88 29.05
N SER A 250 13.87 11.19 28.22
CA SER A 250 15.20 10.70 28.64
C SER A 250 16.37 11.10 27.76
N TRP A 251 16.17 11.50 26.50
CA TRP A 251 17.31 11.89 25.66
C TRP A 251 17.98 13.18 26.15
N PRO A 252 19.31 13.33 25.94
CA PRO A 252 20.00 14.59 26.22
C PRO A 252 19.30 15.77 25.54
N GLU A 253 19.24 16.90 26.23
CA GLU A 253 18.58 18.11 25.71
C GLU A 253 19.08 18.46 24.31
N LEU A 254 20.40 18.47 24.08
CA LEU A 254 20.99 18.79 22.78
C LEU A 254 20.52 17.85 21.65
N GLU A 255 20.39 16.55 21.93
CA GLU A 255 19.89 15.58 20.94
C GLU A 255 18.40 15.78 20.65
N LEU A 256 17.59 16.11 21.66
CA LEU A 256 16.19 16.47 21.47
C LEU A 256 16.05 17.72 20.59
N GLY A 257 16.86 18.75 20.85
CA GLY A 257 16.89 19.96 20.02
C GLY A 257 17.30 19.66 18.57
N ARG A 258 18.29 18.77 18.40
CA ARG A 258 18.77 18.33 17.09
C ARG A 258 17.65 17.70 16.26
N ILE A 259 16.90 16.74 16.80
CA ILE A 259 15.83 16.07 16.04
C ILE A 259 14.67 17.02 15.69
N LEU A 260 14.31 17.95 16.59
CA LEU A 260 13.27 18.95 16.32
C LEU A 260 13.66 19.89 15.19
N ARG A 261 14.93 20.33 15.18
CA ARG A 261 15.47 21.20 14.14
C ARG A 261 15.67 20.48 12.81
N GLU A 262 16.32 19.32 12.82
CA GLU A 262 16.79 18.65 11.59
C GLU A 262 15.71 17.79 10.93
N TYR A 263 14.87 17.10 11.72
CA TYR A 263 13.82 16.24 11.18
C TYR A 263 12.45 16.90 11.21
N GLY A 264 12.20 17.75 12.20
CA GLY A 264 10.97 18.53 12.28
C GLY A 264 10.98 19.80 11.44
N GLU A 265 12.15 20.25 10.98
CA GLU A 265 12.35 21.55 10.34
C GLU A 265 11.71 22.72 11.15
N GLU A 266 11.64 22.55 12.48
CA GLU A 266 10.91 23.46 13.36
C GLU A 266 11.74 24.71 13.64
N SER A 267 11.25 25.88 13.21
CA SER A 267 11.90 27.17 13.42
C SER A 267 12.08 27.52 14.91
N ASN A 268 11.11 27.18 15.75
CA ASN A 268 11.07 27.48 17.18
C ASN A 268 11.59 26.30 18.03
N TRP A 269 12.45 25.45 17.45
CA TRP A 269 12.91 24.20 18.06
C TRP A 269 13.51 24.41 19.46
N GLN A 270 14.23 25.51 19.70
CA GLN A 270 14.82 25.85 21.00
C GLN A 270 13.76 26.04 22.09
N SER A 271 12.66 26.71 21.75
CA SER A 271 11.58 26.92 22.71
C SER A 271 10.86 25.60 22.99
N VAL A 272 10.60 24.80 21.95
CA VAL A 272 9.90 23.51 22.08
C VAL A 272 10.73 22.55 22.93
N GLN A 273 12.02 22.43 22.63
CA GLN A 273 13.01 21.69 23.40
C GLN A 273 13.00 22.09 24.87
N LYS A 274 13.11 23.40 25.18
CA LYS A 274 13.11 23.90 26.56
C LYS A 274 11.82 23.55 27.31
N GLN A 275 10.66 23.65 26.65
CA GLN A 275 9.39 23.28 27.27
C GLN A 275 9.27 21.78 27.52
N ILE A 276 9.72 20.94 26.58
CA ILE A 276 9.74 19.48 26.79
C ILE A 276 10.68 19.12 27.96
N VAL A 277 11.89 19.70 28.00
CA VAL A 277 12.83 19.46 29.10
C VAL A 277 12.25 19.94 30.43
N LYS A 278 11.58 21.10 30.46
CA LYS A 278 10.87 21.58 31.65
C LYS A 278 9.74 20.64 32.08
N ALA A 279 9.02 20.01 31.14
CA ALA A 279 7.97 19.05 31.47
C ALA A 279 8.51 17.83 32.23
N ARG A 280 9.77 17.44 32.02
CA ARG A 280 10.42 16.33 32.74
C ARG A 280 10.43 16.53 34.26
N SER A 281 10.58 17.78 34.74
CA SER A 281 10.62 18.05 36.19
C SER A 281 9.26 17.95 36.89
N VAL A 282 8.17 17.82 36.14
CA VAL A 282 6.79 17.72 36.66
C VAL A 282 6.12 16.39 36.29
N GLY A 283 6.91 15.38 35.93
CA GLY A 283 6.43 14.02 35.62
C GLY A 283 6.75 13.55 34.19
N GLY A 284 7.04 14.48 33.26
CA GLY A 284 7.27 14.14 31.85
C GLY A 284 6.00 14.17 31.00
N LEU A 285 6.12 13.67 29.77
CA LEU A 285 5.01 13.54 28.81
C LEU A 285 4.69 12.04 28.64
N HIS A 286 3.42 11.66 28.71
CA HIS A 286 3.02 10.24 28.66
C HIS A 286 2.02 9.92 27.54
N SER A 287 1.40 10.94 26.95
CA SER A 287 0.49 10.78 25.82
C SER A 287 0.74 11.78 24.69
N THR A 288 0.25 11.45 23.48
CA THR A 288 0.25 12.38 22.34
C THR A 288 -0.51 13.65 22.69
N GLY A 289 -1.59 13.55 23.47
CA GLY A 289 -2.34 14.68 24.01
C GLY A 289 -1.52 15.58 24.94
N ASP A 290 -0.63 15.05 25.76
CA ASP A 290 0.28 15.87 26.58
C ASP A 290 1.21 16.71 25.70
N LEU A 291 1.82 16.08 24.69
CA LEU A 291 2.70 16.75 23.74
C LEU A 291 1.94 17.83 22.93
N VAL A 292 0.74 17.51 22.43
CA VAL A 292 -0.10 18.46 21.70
C VAL A 292 -0.47 19.66 22.59
N LYS A 293 -0.91 19.42 23.83
CA LYS A 293 -1.25 20.50 24.77
C LYS A 293 -0.04 21.39 25.09
N LEU A 294 1.14 20.80 25.23
CA LEU A 294 2.39 21.54 25.46
C LEU A 294 2.67 22.48 24.28
N ILE A 295 2.64 21.96 23.05
CA ILE A 295 2.90 22.76 21.84
C ILE A 295 1.82 23.85 21.67
N GLN A 296 0.55 23.53 21.87
CA GLN A 296 -0.56 24.50 21.75
C GLN A 296 -0.40 25.68 22.72
N ARG A 297 0.01 25.44 23.97
CA ARG A 297 0.27 26.50 24.94
C ARG A 297 1.39 27.44 24.52
N MET A 298 2.33 26.98 23.70
CA MET A 298 3.41 27.83 23.20
C MET A 298 2.93 28.74 22.07
N CYS A 299 2.07 28.23 21.19
CA CYS A 299 1.52 29.00 20.08
C CYS A 299 0.64 30.16 20.60
N THR A 300 -0.17 29.94 21.63
CA THR A 300 -1.04 30.99 22.19
C THR A 300 -0.28 32.09 22.92
N ILE A 301 0.94 31.82 23.41
CA ILE A 301 1.80 32.83 24.07
C ILE A 301 2.53 33.69 23.04
N SER A 302 2.85 33.16 21.87
CA SER A 302 3.63 33.87 20.83
C SER A 302 2.80 34.77 19.92
N SER A 303 1.47 34.64 19.96
CA SER A 303 0.55 35.43 19.14
C SER A 303 -0.63 35.86 19.99
N GLY A 304 -0.77 37.15 20.25
CA GLY A 304 -2.09 37.71 20.52
C GLY A 304 -2.98 37.38 19.31
N MET A 305 -3.82 36.35 19.47
CA MET A 305 -4.72 35.79 18.45
C MET A 305 -4.06 35.41 17.11
N CYS A 306 -3.57 34.17 17.00
CA CYS A 306 -3.54 33.47 15.72
C CYS A 306 -4.79 32.60 15.61
N ASP A 307 -5.67 32.96 14.67
CA ASP A 307 -6.81 32.16 14.23
C ASP A 307 -6.28 30.86 13.59
N LEU A 308 -6.73 29.71 14.13
CA LEU A 308 -6.31 28.36 13.75
C LEU A 308 -6.96 27.86 12.46
N SER A 309 -7.73 28.70 11.76
CA SER A 309 -8.36 28.35 10.48
C SER A 309 -7.37 28.17 9.32
N THR A 310 -6.08 28.53 9.48
CA THR A 310 -5.10 28.56 8.36
C THR A 310 -3.96 27.54 8.46
N VAL A 311 -3.89 26.72 9.53
CA VAL A 311 -2.75 25.80 9.76
C VAL A 311 -3.16 24.32 9.76
N LEU A 312 -4.44 24.00 9.55
CA LEU A 312 -4.92 22.62 9.42
C LEU A 312 -5.54 22.41 8.04
N PRO A 313 -5.10 21.41 7.24
CA PRO A 313 -5.81 21.01 6.03
C PRO A 313 -7.15 20.33 6.34
#